data_AF-A0A239IVU0-F1
#
_entry.id   AF-A0A239IVU0-F1
#
_cell.length_a   1.000
_cell.length_b   1.000
_cell.length_c   1.000
_cell.angle_alpha   90.00
_cell.angle_beta   90.00
_cell.angle_gamma   90.00
#
_symmetry.space_group_name_H-M   'P 1'
#
loop_
_entity.id
_entity.type
_entity.pdbx_description
1 polymer ?
#
loop_
_entity_poly.entity_id
_entity_poly.type
_entity_poly.pdbx_seq_one_letter_code
_entity_poly.pdbx_strand_id
1 'polypeptide(L)'
;MAKAMAKHILVKTEAEAAQLKKRLAAGEAFDVLARKYSTCPSGKRGGDLGEVRPGQMVRAIDQVIFKKPLREVHGPIKSQFGYHLVQVFFRD
;
A
#
# COMPACT_ATOMS: atom_id res chain seq x y z
N MET A 1 -4.69 15.63 15.30
CA MET A 1 -4.24 14.23 15.47
C MET A 1 -3.69 13.82 14.12
N ALA A 2 -2.46 13.31 14.03
CA ALA A 2 -1.91 12.94 12.73
C ALA A 2 -2.76 11.83 12.10
N LYS A 3 -3.29 12.07 10.90
CA LYS A 3 -4.11 11.11 10.17
C LYS A 3 -3.56 11.00 8.76
N ALA A 4 -3.56 9.80 8.21
CA ALA A 4 -3.20 9.60 6.82
C ALA A 4 -4.25 8.74 6.13
N MET A 5 -4.43 8.96 4.83
CA MET A 5 -5.19 8.06 3.99
C MET A 5 -4.23 7.37 3.04
N ALA A 6 -4.18 6.04 3.14
CA ALA A 6 -3.30 5.22 2.34
C ALA A 6 -4.05 4.05 1.73
N LYS A 7 -3.61 3.61 0.56
CA LYS A 7 -3.98 2.34 -0.02
C LYS A 7 -2.80 1.40 0.08
N HIS A 8 -3.06 0.11 0.29
CA HIS A 8 -2.04 -0.91 0.27
C HIS A 8 -2.44 -2.15 -0.55
N ILE A 9 -1.43 -2.82 -1.08
CA ILE A 9 -1.58 -4.12 -1.75
C ILE A 9 -0.67 -5.09 -1.03
N LEU A 10 -1.27 -6.15 -0.49
CA LEU A 10 -0.54 -7.27 0.07
C LEU A 10 -0.46 -8.39 -0.98
N VAL A 11 0.75 -8.77 -1.35
CA VAL A 11 1.02 -9.93 -2.21
C VAL A 11 1.91 -10.92 -1.48
N LYS A 12 1.85 -12.19 -1.89
CA LYS A 12 2.64 -13.25 -1.24
C LYS A 12 4.10 -13.22 -1.68
N THR A 13 4.36 -12.86 -2.94
CA THR A 13 5.71 -12.92 -3.52
C THR A 13 6.28 -11.57 -3.88
N GLU A 14 7.61 -11.45 -3.81
CA GLU A 14 8.32 -10.25 -4.25
C GLU A 14 8.16 -10.00 -5.76
N ALA A 15 8.12 -11.08 -6.53
CA ALA A 15 7.94 -11.02 -7.98
C ALA A 15 6.62 -10.36 -8.37
N GLU A 16 5.52 -10.70 -7.68
CA GLU A 16 4.24 -10.02 -7.85
C GLU A 16 4.35 -8.54 -7.47
N ALA A 17 4.96 -8.21 -6.32
CA ALA A 17 5.12 -6.83 -5.90
C ALA A 17 5.93 -6.00 -6.93
N ALA A 18 6.98 -6.59 -7.50
CA ALA A 18 7.79 -5.97 -8.53
C ALA A 18 7.02 -5.78 -9.85
N GLN A 19 6.23 -6.76 -10.27
CA GLN A 19 5.34 -6.63 -11.44
C GLN A 19 4.30 -5.53 -11.24
N LEU A 20 3.65 -5.50 -10.07
CA LEU A 20 2.68 -4.48 -9.72
C LEU A 20 3.31 -3.08 -9.74
N LYS A 21 4.52 -2.94 -9.19
CA LYS A 21 5.25 -1.68 -9.23
C LYS A 21 5.56 -1.22 -10.66
N LYS A 22 5.94 -2.14 -11.55
CA LYS A 22 6.13 -1.84 -12.99
C LYS A 22 4.83 -1.39 -13.66
N ARG A 23 3.71 -2.04 -13.35
CA ARG A 23 2.39 -1.68 -13.89
C ARG A 23 1.88 -0.34 -13.39
N LEU A 24 2.09 -0.05 -12.11
CA LEU A 24 1.81 1.26 -11.52
C LEU A 24 2.65 2.36 -12.19
N ALA A 25 3.93 2.07 -12.48
CA ALA A 25 4.78 2.98 -13.26
C ALA A 25 4.33 3.15 -14.71
N ALA A 26 3.67 2.14 -15.29
CA ALA A 26 3.05 2.21 -16.62
C ALA A 26 1.71 2.96 -16.65
N GLY A 27 1.20 3.41 -15.49
CA GLY A 27 -0.05 4.16 -15.38
C GLY A 27 -1.30 3.31 -15.09
N GLU A 28 -1.15 2.02 -14.74
CA GLU A 28 -2.30 1.23 -14.27
C GLU A 28 -2.85 1.77 -12.94
N ALA A 29 -4.16 1.71 -12.78
CA ALA A 29 -4.84 2.12 -11.56
C ALA A 29 -4.54 1.17 -10.40
N PHE A 30 -4.07 1.73 -9.28
CA PHE A 30 -3.78 1.00 -8.04
C PHE A 30 -4.98 0.19 -7.54
N ASP A 31 -6.19 0.74 -7.64
CA ASP A 31 -7.43 0.08 -7.23
C ASP A 31 -7.69 -1.22 -7.99
N VAL A 32 -7.37 -1.27 -9.28
CA VAL A 32 -7.56 -2.46 -10.13
C VAL A 32 -6.57 -3.54 -9.73
N LEU A 33 -5.31 -3.16 -9.54
CA LEU A 33 -4.25 -4.06 -9.11
C LEU A 33 -4.53 -4.59 -7.71
N ALA A 34 -4.97 -3.73 -6.79
CA ALA A 34 -5.34 -4.13 -5.45
C ALA A 34 -6.52 -5.11 -5.45
N ARG A 35 -7.54 -4.91 -6.30
CA ARG A 35 -8.67 -5.84 -6.41
C ARG A 35 -8.26 -7.20 -6.96
N LYS A 36 -7.31 -7.23 -7.90
CA LYS A 36 -6.87 -8.46 -8.57
C LYS A 36 -5.83 -9.25 -7.76
N TYR A 37 -4.89 -8.55 -7.11
CA TYR A 37 -3.70 -9.15 -6.52
C TYR A 37 -3.64 -9.03 -4.99
N SER A 38 -4.37 -8.11 -4.37
CA SER A 38 -4.33 -7.98 -2.91
C SER A 38 -4.97 -9.20 -2.26
N THR A 39 -4.20 -9.85 -1.40
CA THR A 39 -4.65 -10.97 -0.57
C THR A 39 -5.32 -10.51 0.74
N CYS A 40 -5.36 -9.19 0.98
CA CYS A 40 -6.05 -8.62 2.14
C CYS A 40 -7.53 -8.38 1.81
N PRO A 41 -8.48 -8.51 2.75
CA PRO A 41 -9.89 -8.16 2.54
C PRO A 41 -10.12 -6.71 2.07
N SER A 42 -9.18 -5.81 2.34
CA SER A 42 -9.13 -4.45 1.78
C SER A 42 -8.98 -4.41 0.24
N GLY A 43 -8.50 -5.48 -0.39
CA GLY A 43 -8.48 -5.64 -1.84
C GLY A 43 -9.85 -5.43 -2.48
N LYS A 44 -10.94 -5.84 -1.82
CA LYS A 44 -12.31 -5.59 -2.30
C LYS A 44 -12.68 -4.10 -2.38
N ARG A 45 -11.95 -3.23 -1.69
CA ARG A 45 -12.08 -1.77 -1.74
C ARG A 45 -10.98 -1.09 -2.56
N GLY A 46 -10.26 -1.84 -3.41
CA GLY A 46 -9.14 -1.26 -4.16
C GLY A 46 -7.90 -1.05 -3.29
N GLY A 47 -7.77 -1.81 -2.20
CA GLY A 47 -6.64 -1.70 -1.27
C GLY A 47 -6.76 -0.52 -0.31
N ASP A 48 -7.92 0.16 -0.29
CA ASP A 48 -8.14 1.30 0.57
C ASP A 48 -8.20 0.91 2.04
N LEU A 49 -7.31 1.52 2.85
CA LEU A 49 -7.27 1.37 4.30
C LEU A 49 -8.14 2.43 5.00
N GLY A 50 -8.59 3.48 4.30
CA GLY A 50 -9.27 4.62 4.90
C GLY A 50 -8.32 5.49 5.72
N GLU A 51 -8.81 6.02 6.84
CA GLU A 51 -8.00 6.79 7.79
C GLU A 51 -7.14 5.85 8.66
N VAL A 52 -5.83 5.93 8.49
CA VAL A 52 -4.82 5.26 9.29
C VAL A 52 -4.15 6.25 10.24
N ARG A 53 -3.95 5.82 11.48
CA ARG A 53 -3.26 6.59 12.53
C ARG A 53 -1.91 5.96 12.87
N PRO A 54 -0.95 6.76 13.38
CA PRO A 54 0.34 6.23 13.82
C PRO A 54 0.14 5.08 14.81
N GLY A 55 0.84 3.96 14.57
CA GLY A 55 0.76 2.76 15.42
C GLY A 55 -0.41 1.82 15.17
N GLN A 56 -1.30 2.09 14.19
CA GLN A 56 -2.35 1.12 13.80
C GLN A 56 -1.85 0.06 12.81
N MET A 57 -0.78 0.35 12.07
CA MET A 57 -0.21 -0.55 11.07
C MET A 57 1.14 -1.11 11.54
N VAL A 58 1.62 -2.13 10.85
CA VAL A 58 2.97 -2.67 11.05
C VAL A 58 3.97 -1.52 10.96
N ARG A 59 4.92 -1.45 11.90
CA ARG A 59 5.88 -0.35 12.04
C ARG A 59 6.56 0.06 10.72
N ALA A 60 6.84 -0.90 9.83
CA ALA A 60 7.41 -0.64 8.51
C ALA A 60 6.45 0.14 7.58
N ILE A 61 5.17 -0.22 7.58
CA ILE A 61 4.12 0.46 6.82
C ILE A 61 3.83 1.82 7.43
N ASP A 62 3.74 1.90 8.75
CA ASP A 62 3.47 3.14 9.47
C ASP A 62 4.56 4.20 9.20
N GLN A 63 5.83 3.79 9.24
CA GLN A 63 6.93 4.68 8.86
C GLN A 63 6.85 5.11 7.41
N VAL A 64 6.42 4.24 6.50
CA VAL A 64 6.23 4.63 5.10
C VAL A 64 5.10 5.63 4.98
N ILE A 65 3.95 5.40 5.61
CA ILE A 65 2.79 6.29 5.55
C ILE A 65 3.12 7.68 6.08
N PHE A 66 3.82 7.76 7.22
CA PHE A 66 4.09 9.03 7.89
C PHE A 66 5.43 9.68 7.51
N LYS A 67 6.42 8.96 6.96
CA LYS A 67 7.71 9.56 6.54
C LYS A 67 7.84 9.79 5.05
N LYS A 68 7.17 9.00 4.21
CA LYS A 68 7.38 9.06 2.76
C LYS A 68 6.51 10.12 2.08
N PRO A 69 6.89 10.59 0.89
CA PRO A 69 6.11 11.57 0.13
C PRO A 69 4.72 11.02 -0.25
N LEU A 70 3.77 11.95 -0.27
CA LEU A 70 2.40 11.72 -0.73
C LEU A 70 2.37 11.47 -2.24
N ARG A 71 1.32 10.78 -2.69
CA ARG A 71 1.01 10.39 -4.08
C ARG A 71 2.01 9.44 -4.73
N GLU A 72 3.06 9.05 -4.04
CA GLU A 72 4.01 8.03 -4.50
C GLU A 72 3.66 6.63 -3.99
N VAL A 73 3.98 5.63 -4.81
CA VAL A 73 3.90 4.22 -4.45
C VAL A 73 5.20 3.79 -3.80
N HIS A 74 5.12 3.44 -2.51
CA HIS A 74 6.21 2.95 -1.70
C HIS A 74 6.18 1.43 -1.57
N GLY A 75 7.31 0.78 -1.85
CA GLY A 75 7.51 -0.65 -1.67
C GLY A 75 8.40 -1.25 -2.77
N PRO A 76 8.58 -2.59 -2.76
CA PRO A 76 7.96 -3.59 -1.89
C PRO A 76 8.47 -3.52 -0.43
N ILE A 77 7.56 -3.57 0.54
CA ILE A 77 7.90 -3.66 1.97
C ILE A 77 7.67 -5.09 2.43
N LYS A 78 8.72 -5.78 2.89
CA LYS A 78 8.60 -7.13 3.43
C LYS A 78 8.02 -7.10 4.84
N SER A 79 7.00 -7.90 5.10
CA SER A 79 6.43 -8.15 6.43
C SER A 79 6.19 -9.65 6.63
N GLN A 80 5.76 -10.03 7.83
CA GLN A 80 5.45 -11.43 8.16
C GLN A 80 4.31 -12.01 7.29
N PHE A 81 3.48 -11.16 6.69
CA PHE A 81 2.36 -11.57 5.83
C PHE A 81 2.74 -11.67 4.35
N GLY A 82 3.95 -11.21 3.96
CA GLY A 82 4.38 -11.12 2.56
C GLY A 82 4.91 -9.73 2.21
N TYR A 83 4.61 -9.27 1.00
CA TYR A 83 5.11 -7.99 0.46
C TYR A 83 3.99 -6.98 0.34
N HIS A 84 4.26 -5.76 0.78
CA HIS A 84 3.29 -4.66 0.81
C HIS A 84 3.74 -3.54 -0.11
N LEU A 85 2.83 -3.09 -0.97
CA LEU A 85 2.96 -1.82 -1.69
C LEU A 85 2.00 -0.84 -1.04
N VAL A 86 2.45 0.36 -0.73
CA VAL A 86 1.67 1.37 0.00
C VAL A 86 1.71 2.67 -0.79
N GLN A 87 0.55 3.27 -1.02
CA GLN A 87 0.43 4.59 -1.64
C GLN A 87 -0.34 5.51 -0.70
N VAL A 88 0.26 6.64 -0.35
CA VAL A 88 -0.36 7.60 0.56
C VAL A 88 -0.98 8.71 -0.27
N PHE A 89 -2.27 8.99 -0.10
CA PHE A 89 -2.98 10.03 -0.85
C PHE A 89 -3.13 11.32 -0.05
N PHE A 90 -3.28 11.18 1.26
CA PHE A 90 -3.51 12.30 2.18
C PHE A 90 -2.76 12.08 3.48
N ARG A 91 -2.25 13.15 4.08
CA ARG A 91 -1.67 13.16 5.43
C ARG A 91 -1.91 14.54 6.05
N ASP A 92 -2.39 14.53 7.29
CA ASP A 92 -2.59 15.66 8.21
C ASP A 92 -1.55 15.57 9.34
#